data_AF-A0A928CPZ3-F1
#
_entry.id   AF-A0A928CPZ3-F1
#
_cell.length_a   1.000
_cell.length_b   1.000
_cell.length_c   1.000
_cell.angle_alpha   90.00
_cell.angle_beta   90.00
_cell.angle_gamma   90.00
#
_symmetry.space_group_name_H-M   'P 1'
#
loop_
_entity.id
_entity.type
_entity.pdbx_description
1 polymer ?
#
loop_
_entity_poly.entity_id
_entity_poly.type
_entity_poly.pdbx_seq_one_letter_code
_entity_poly.pdbx_strand_id
1 'polypeptide(L)'
;MTDPKLKVVLFELLRLLLNNRACVEKAARELSPDDLDDGPVAMAVTIIVQAHLNGNWEHGAAEITRELASYPLDCSEVFTALTEEVRKPESDEIPLRIVDDCMKSIRIIRLKQQIAELRREMNRMPPGEDRNELLKEFMDLTRELAETGKKKE
;
A
#
# COMPACT_ATOMS: atom_id res chain seq x y z
N MET A 1 -7.94 10.67 6.10
CA MET A 1 -8.32 10.86 4.69
C MET A 1 -7.14 10.41 3.85
N THR A 2 -7.33 9.39 3.02
CA THR A 2 -6.28 8.81 2.18
C THR A 2 -5.64 9.87 1.28
N ASP A 3 -4.32 9.87 1.21
CA ASP A 3 -3.59 10.71 0.27
C ASP A 3 -3.96 10.33 -1.17
N PRO A 4 -4.39 11.28 -2.03
CA PRO A 4 -4.81 10.96 -3.39
C PRO A 4 -3.76 10.19 -4.20
N LYS A 5 -2.47 10.45 -3.98
CA LYS A 5 -1.39 9.73 -4.66
C LYS A 5 -1.27 8.30 -4.17
N LEU A 6 -1.42 8.09 -2.86
CA LEU A 6 -1.42 6.76 -2.27
C LEU A 6 -2.60 5.94 -2.83
N LYS A 7 -3.78 6.56 -2.91
CA LYS A 7 -4.99 5.92 -3.46
C LYS A 7 -4.78 5.38 -4.88
N VAL A 8 -4.20 6.20 -5.76
CA VAL A 8 -3.93 5.83 -7.16
C VAL A 8 -2.98 4.63 -7.24
N VAL A 9 -1.91 4.65 -6.45
CA VAL A 9 -0.93 3.56 -6.44
C VAL A 9 -1.53 2.27 -5.87
N LEU A 10 -2.30 2.38 -4.78
CA LEU A 10 -3.00 1.23 -4.19
C LEU A 10 -4.04 0.63 -5.14
N PHE A 11 -4.73 1.47 -5.91
CA PHE A 11 -5.70 1.02 -6.89
C PHE A 11 -5.03 0.23 -8.01
N GLU A 12 -3.91 0.74 -8.55
CA GLU A 12 -3.15 0.01 -9.58
C GLU A 12 -2.58 -1.31 -9.02
N LEU A 13 -2.07 -1.30 -7.78
CA LEU A 13 -1.65 -2.52 -7.11
C LEU A 13 -2.82 -3.52 -7.03
N LEU A 14 -3.97 -3.11 -6.49
CA LEU A 14 -5.16 -3.96 -6.35
C LEU A 14 -5.55 -4.62 -7.69
N ARG A 15 -5.55 -3.86 -8.79
CA ARG A 15 -5.85 -4.38 -10.13
C ARG A 15 -4.91 -5.51 -10.53
N LEU A 16 -3.61 -5.36 -10.29
CA LEU A 16 -2.63 -6.41 -10.58
C LEU A 16 -2.84 -7.64 -9.69
N LEU A 17 -3.14 -7.43 -8.40
CA LEU A 17 -3.33 -8.51 -7.44
C LEU A 17 -4.57 -9.36 -7.74
N LEU A 18 -5.66 -8.73 -8.19
CA LEU A 18 -6.88 -9.45 -8.58
C LEU A 18 -6.68 -10.34 -9.80
N ASN A 19 -5.73 -9.99 -10.68
CA ASN A 19 -5.61 -10.61 -12.00
C ASN A 19 -4.36 -11.47 -12.19
N ASN A 20 -3.39 -11.40 -11.27
CA ASN A 20 -2.14 -12.12 -11.39
C ASN A 20 -1.67 -12.71 -10.04
N ARG A 21 -1.69 -14.05 -9.93
CA ARG A 21 -1.28 -14.77 -8.72
C ARG A 21 0.18 -14.52 -8.34
N ALA A 22 1.09 -14.39 -9.31
CA ALA A 22 2.51 -14.10 -9.03
C ALA A 22 2.68 -12.71 -8.42
N CYS A 23 1.86 -11.74 -8.83
CA CYS A 23 1.82 -10.41 -8.23
C CYS A 23 1.37 -10.46 -6.76
N VAL A 24 0.38 -11.30 -6.42
CA VAL A 24 -0.04 -11.47 -5.02
C VAL A 24 0.98 -12.19 -4.17
N GLU A 25 1.61 -13.23 -4.71
CA GLU A 25 2.70 -13.90 -4.01
C GLU A 25 3.84 -12.92 -3.67
N LYS A 26 4.18 -12.03 -4.61
CA LYS A 26 5.18 -11.00 -4.39
C LYS A 26 4.74 -9.99 -3.33
N ALA A 27 3.53 -9.43 -3.46
CA ALA A 27 3.00 -8.49 -2.49
C ALA A 27 2.93 -9.10 -1.08
N ALA A 28 2.53 -10.37 -0.95
CA ALA A 28 2.47 -11.08 0.32
C ALA A 28 3.84 -11.22 1.03
N ARG A 29 4.95 -11.19 0.28
CA ARG A 29 6.31 -11.24 0.83
C ARG A 29 6.86 -9.87 1.23
N GLU A 30 6.44 -8.81 0.54
CA GLU A 30 7.11 -7.52 0.59
C GLU A 30 6.27 -6.40 1.21
N LEU A 31 4.94 -6.53 1.24
CA LEU A 31 4.04 -5.49 1.71
C LEU A 31 3.91 -5.52 3.24
N SER A 32 4.31 -4.43 3.88
CA SER A 32 4.08 -4.25 5.31
C SER A 32 2.65 -3.77 5.56
N PRO A 33 1.97 -4.21 6.64
CA PRO A 33 0.71 -3.61 7.06
C PRO A 33 0.81 -2.10 7.28
N ASP A 34 1.96 -1.60 7.74
CA ASP A 34 2.19 -0.17 7.99
C ASP A 34 2.19 0.67 6.71
N ASP A 35 2.39 0.03 5.55
CA ASP A 35 2.35 0.68 4.24
C ASP A 35 0.92 1.03 3.81
N LEU A 36 -0.08 0.38 4.41
CA LEU A 36 -1.49 0.49 4.05
C LEU A 36 -2.25 1.42 4.99
N ASP A 37 -3.15 2.23 4.44
CA ASP A 37 -4.04 3.07 5.25
C ASP A 37 -5.39 2.41 5.51
N ASP A 38 -6.28 3.08 6.24
CA ASP A 38 -7.63 2.55 6.56
C ASP A 38 -8.64 2.76 5.41
N GLY A 39 -8.15 3.04 4.20
CA GLY A 39 -8.99 3.28 3.03
C GLY A 39 -9.59 1.98 2.47
N PRO A 40 -10.73 2.06 1.75
CA PRO A 40 -11.38 0.87 1.17
C PRO A 40 -10.48 0.13 0.17
N VAL A 41 -9.64 0.85 -0.59
CA VAL A 41 -8.69 0.24 -1.53
C VAL A 41 -7.57 -0.50 -0.80
N ALA A 42 -6.99 0.09 0.24
CA ALA A 42 -5.99 -0.56 1.08
C ALA A 42 -6.56 -1.80 1.77
N MET A 43 -7.79 -1.72 2.29
CA MET A 43 -8.46 -2.87 2.87
C MET A 43 -8.69 -3.99 1.84
N ALA A 44 -9.07 -3.66 0.60
CA ALA A 44 -9.19 -4.64 -0.47
C ALA A 44 -7.84 -5.31 -0.81
N VAL A 45 -6.74 -4.55 -0.83
CA VAL A 45 -5.37 -5.08 -0.98
C VAL A 45 -5.04 -6.04 0.16
N THR A 46 -5.35 -5.68 1.40
CA THR A 46 -5.16 -6.57 2.56
C THR A 46 -5.94 -7.86 2.40
N ILE A 47 -7.22 -7.79 2.02
CA ILE A 47 -8.07 -8.97 1.87
C ILE A 47 -7.52 -9.91 0.79
N ILE A 48 -7.14 -9.42 -0.39
CA ILE A 48 -6.64 -10.31 -1.46
C ILE A 48 -5.29 -10.94 -1.11
N VAL A 49 -4.42 -10.21 -0.39
CA VAL A 49 -3.15 -10.76 0.11
C VAL A 49 -3.40 -11.83 1.18
N GLN A 50 -4.31 -11.58 2.12
CA GLN A 50 -4.68 -12.56 3.14
C GLN A 50 -5.35 -13.80 2.54
N ALA A 51 -6.25 -13.62 1.57
CA ALA A 51 -6.85 -14.71 0.83
C ALA A 51 -5.78 -15.59 0.18
N HIS A 52 -4.73 -15.00 -0.41
CA HIS A 52 -3.58 -15.74 -0.94
C HIS A 52 -2.80 -16.51 0.14
N LEU A 53 -2.46 -15.86 1.25
CA LEU A 53 -1.75 -16.51 2.36
C LEU A 53 -2.55 -17.70 2.93
N ASN A 54 -3.88 -17.62 2.90
CA ASN A 54 -4.79 -18.68 3.32
C ASN A 54 -5.03 -19.75 2.23
N GLY A 55 -4.40 -19.64 1.06
CA GLY A 55 -4.58 -20.57 -0.06
C GLY A 55 -5.87 -20.39 -0.86
N ASN A 56 -6.63 -19.32 -0.60
CA ASN A 56 -7.95 -19.03 -1.16
C ASN A 56 -7.96 -17.82 -2.12
N TRP A 57 -6.84 -17.53 -2.81
CA TRP A 57 -6.72 -16.37 -3.69
C TRP A 57 -7.87 -16.25 -4.72
N GLU A 58 -8.32 -17.37 -5.30
CA GLU A 58 -9.43 -17.39 -6.27
C GLU A 58 -10.77 -16.90 -5.69
N HIS A 59 -10.94 -16.96 -4.37
CA HIS A 59 -12.12 -16.45 -3.67
C HIS A 59 -11.94 -15.00 -3.19
N GLY A 60 -10.75 -14.41 -3.31
CA GLY A 60 -10.44 -13.11 -2.73
C GLY A 60 -11.33 -11.98 -3.26
N ALA A 61 -11.71 -12.00 -4.55
CA ALA A 61 -12.65 -11.02 -5.12
C ALA A 61 -14.05 -11.08 -4.46
N ALA A 62 -14.53 -12.30 -4.17
CA ALA A 62 -15.80 -12.50 -3.48
C ALA A 62 -15.70 -12.08 -2.00
N GLU A 63 -14.56 -12.34 -1.35
CA GLU A 63 -14.29 -11.88 0.00
C GLU A 63 -14.27 -10.35 0.09
N ILE A 64 -13.56 -9.66 -0.81
CA ILE A 64 -13.56 -8.19 -0.89
C ILE A 64 -14.99 -7.67 -1.01
N THR A 65 -15.77 -8.22 -1.94
CA THR A 65 -17.16 -7.81 -2.15
C THR A 65 -18.00 -7.97 -0.88
N ARG A 66 -17.86 -9.09 -0.17
CA ARG A 66 -18.60 -9.37 1.07
C ARG A 66 -18.23 -8.39 2.18
N GLU A 67 -16.94 -8.17 2.42
CA GLU A 67 -16.48 -7.28 3.48
C GLU A 67 -16.84 -5.81 3.17
N LEU A 68 -16.77 -5.40 1.90
CA LEU A 68 -17.07 -4.04 1.49
C LEU A 68 -18.56 -3.72 1.34
N ALA A 69 -19.43 -4.72 1.24
CA ALA A 69 -20.87 -4.50 1.08
C ALA A 69 -21.50 -3.69 2.21
N SER A 70 -20.92 -3.75 3.41
CA SER A 70 -21.37 -3.00 4.60
C SER A 70 -20.40 -1.88 5.01
N TYR A 71 -19.43 -1.54 4.17
CA TYR A 71 -18.44 -0.53 4.50
C TYR A 71 -19.06 0.88 4.48
N PRO A 72 -18.84 1.71 5.50
CA PRO A 72 -19.50 3.01 5.63
C PRO A 72 -18.98 4.08 4.63
N LEU A 73 -17.88 3.80 3.94
CA LEU A 73 -17.24 4.71 2.99
C LEU A 73 -17.49 4.28 1.54
N ASP A 74 -17.34 5.23 0.61
CA ASP A 74 -17.45 4.98 -0.82
C ASP A 74 -16.40 3.96 -1.31
N CYS A 75 -16.87 2.86 -1.88
CA CYS A 75 -16.08 1.74 -2.40
C CYS A 75 -16.15 1.63 -3.94
N SER A 76 -16.68 2.64 -4.63
CA SER A 76 -16.89 2.65 -6.09
C SER A 76 -15.64 2.26 -6.89
N GLU A 77 -14.46 2.75 -6.50
CA GLU A 77 -13.19 2.37 -7.12
C GLU A 77 -12.86 0.89 -6.94
N VAL A 78 -13.06 0.32 -5.75
CA VAL A 78 -12.80 -1.11 -5.53
C VAL A 78 -13.73 -1.96 -6.40
N PHE A 79 -15.01 -1.61 -6.48
CA PHE A 79 -15.95 -2.30 -7.36
C PHE A 79 -15.59 -2.15 -8.84
N THR A 80 -15.03 -1.01 -9.23
CA THR A 80 -14.53 -0.81 -10.59
C THR A 80 -13.39 -1.79 -10.91
N ALA A 81 -12.41 -1.94 -10.01
CA ALA A 81 -11.31 -2.90 -10.17
C ALA A 81 -11.80 -4.36 -10.20
N LEU A 82 -12.83 -4.71 -9.42
CA LEU A 82 -13.41 -6.05 -9.39
C LEU A 82 -14.15 -6.43 -10.68
N THR A 83 -14.75 -5.44 -11.37
CA THR A 83 -15.50 -5.66 -12.61
C THR A 83 -14.67 -5.50 -13.88
N GLU A 84 -13.40 -5.10 -13.75
CA GLU A 84 -12.56 -4.82 -14.89
C GLU A 84 -12.14 -6.11 -15.60
N GLU A 85 -12.50 -6.24 -16.88
CA GLU A 85 -12.03 -7.33 -17.72
C GLU A 85 -10.54 -7.15 -18.05
N VAL A 86 -9.68 -7.89 -17.35
CA VAL A 86 -8.25 -7.85 -17.64
C VAL A 86 -7.87 -9.00 -18.56
N ARG A 87 -7.32 -8.64 -19.72
CA ARG A 87 -6.73 -9.60 -20.64
C ARG A 87 -5.48 -10.18 -19.99
N LYS A 88 -5.43 -11.50 -19.82
CA LYS A 88 -4.26 -12.18 -19.23
C LYS A 88 -3.01 -11.82 -20.05
N PRO A 89 -1.98 -11.22 -19.43
CA PRO A 89 -0.76 -10.87 -20.15
C PRO A 89 -0.03 -12.13 -20.61
N GLU A 90 0.72 -12.03 -21.69
CA GLU A 90 1.52 -13.15 -22.23
C GLU A 90 2.68 -13.54 -21.30
N SER A 91 3.10 -12.63 -20.41
CA SER A 91 4.19 -12.78 -19.46
C SER A 91 3.90 -12.04 -18.15
N ASP A 92 4.42 -12.57 -17.05
CA ASP A 92 4.33 -11.96 -15.71
C ASP A 92 5.39 -10.87 -15.48
N GLU A 93 6.38 -10.71 -16.36
CA GLU A 93 7.51 -9.79 -16.15
C GLU A 93 7.07 -8.32 -15.97
N ILE A 94 6.17 -7.85 -16.84
CA ILE A 94 5.67 -6.47 -16.79
C ILE A 94 4.80 -6.26 -15.54
N PRO A 95 3.76 -7.09 -15.27
CA PRO A 95 3.00 -7.00 -14.02
C PRO A 95 3.87 -6.98 -12.76
N LEU A 96 4.87 -7.85 -12.66
CA LEU A 96 5.75 -7.93 -11.49
C LEU A 96 6.64 -6.70 -11.30
N ARG A 97 7.06 -6.05 -12.40
CA ARG A 97 7.76 -4.75 -12.35
C ARG A 97 6.84 -3.63 -11.89
N ILE A 98 5.58 -3.61 -12.35
CA ILE A 98 4.63 -2.59 -11.90
C ILE A 98 4.33 -2.77 -10.41
N VAL A 99 4.28 -4.02 -9.90
CA VAL A 99 4.20 -4.27 -8.46
C VAL A 99 5.39 -3.65 -7.73
N ASP A 100 6.63 -3.83 -8.20
CA ASP A 100 7.81 -3.19 -7.58
C ASP A 100 7.67 -1.66 -7.50
N ASP A 101 7.24 -1.05 -8.60
CA ASP A 101 7.06 0.40 -8.68
C ASP A 101 5.94 0.89 -7.75
N CYS A 102 4.85 0.12 -7.63
CA CYS A 102 3.76 0.42 -6.70
C CYS A 102 4.24 0.33 -5.25
N MET A 103 4.87 -0.78 -4.87
CA MET A 103 5.41 -1.02 -3.53
C MET A 103 6.38 0.08 -3.10
N LYS A 104 7.32 0.43 -3.98
CA LYS A 104 8.27 1.52 -3.77
C LYS A 104 7.56 2.86 -3.57
N SER A 105 6.56 3.15 -4.42
CA SER A 105 5.83 4.41 -4.38
C SER A 105 5.00 4.54 -3.09
N ILE A 106 4.34 3.47 -2.66
CA ILE A 106 3.60 3.41 -1.39
C ILE A 106 4.54 3.74 -0.24
N ARG A 107 5.67 3.03 -0.12
CA ARG A 107 6.65 3.25 0.95
C ARG A 107 7.18 4.68 0.98
N ILE A 108 7.52 5.24 -0.18
CA ILE A 108 7.97 6.65 -0.30
C ILE A 108 6.88 7.61 0.19
N ILE A 109 5.62 7.39 -0.17
CA ILE A 109 4.51 8.26 0.25
C ILE A 109 4.29 8.17 1.76
N ARG A 110 4.31 6.96 2.34
CA ARG A 110 4.12 6.73 3.78
C ARG A 110 5.25 7.33 4.61
N LEU A 111 6.50 7.11 4.22
CA LEU A 111 7.66 7.74 4.86
C LEU A 111 7.54 9.27 4.84
N LYS A 112 7.12 9.86 3.71
CA LYS A 112 6.90 11.32 3.63
C LYS A 112 5.79 11.81 4.56
N GLN A 113 4.71 11.04 4.74
CA GLN A 113 3.62 11.37 5.65
C GLN A 113 4.09 11.31 7.11
N GLN A 114 4.74 10.22 7.51
CA GLN A 114 5.30 10.05 8.86
C GLN A 114 6.31 11.15 9.20
N ILE A 115 7.23 11.47 8.29
CA ILE A 115 8.19 12.58 8.44
C ILE A 115 7.46 13.93 8.61
N ALA A 116 6.37 14.16 7.85
CA ALA A 116 5.60 15.39 7.95
C ALA A 116 4.84 15.49 9.28
N GLU A 117 4.34 14.38 9.81
CA GLU A 117 3.66 14.28 11.10
C GLU A 117 4.62 14.51 12.25
N LEU A 118 5.74 13.77 12.30
CA LEU A 118 6.81 13.97 13.28
C LEU A 118 7.32 15.41 13.29
N ARG A 119 7.48 16.02 12.11
CA ARG A 119 7.87 17.44 12.02
C ARG A 119 6.85 18.38 12.65
N ARG A 120 5.55 18.11 12.51
CA ARG A 120 4.49 18.90 13.15
C ARG A 120 4.49 18.71 14.66
N GLU A 121 4.71 17.48 15.13
CA GLU A 121 4.78 17.17 16.56
C GLU A 121 5.99 17.83 17.23
N MET A 122 7.18 17.70 16.64
CA MET A 122 8.40 18.35 17.13
C MET A 122 8.31 19.88 17.20
N ASN A 123 7.49 20.50 16.33
CA ASN A 123 7.26 21.95 16.35
C ASN A 123 6.31 22.40 17.47
N ARG A 124 5.48 21.49 17.99
CA ARG A 124 4.53 21.77 19.08
C ARG A 124 5.13 21.51 20.46
N MET A 125 6.25 20.80 20.53
CA MET A 125 6.92 20.44 21.78
C MET A 125 8.09 21.37 22.11
N PRO A 126 8.27 21.74 23.39
CA PRO A 126 9.48 22.41 23.84
C PRO A 126 10.70 21.47 23.72
N PRO A 127 11.93 22.02 23.70
CA PRO A 127 13.14 21.21 23.85
C PRO A 127 13.10 20.37 25.12
N GLY A 128 13.36 19.07 24.99
CA GLY A 128 13.28 18.09 26.08
C GLY A 128 13.63 16.69 25.57
N GLU A 129 13.62 15.71 26.47
CA GLU A 129 13.94 14.30 26.17
C GLU A 129 12.99 13.73 25.10
N ASP A 130 11.68 13.90 25.28
CA ASP A 130 10.64 13.49 24.32
C ASP A 130 10.88 14.06 22.91
N ARG A 131 11.30 15.32 22.81
CA ARG A 131 11.59 15.96 21.51
C ARG A 131 12.87 15.39 20.88
N ASN A 132 13.85 14.98 21.68
CA ASN A 132 15.07 14.36 21.17
C ASN A 132 14.83 12.95 20.64
N GLU A 133 13.92 12.19 21.26
CA GLU A 133 13.50 10.88 20.77
C GLU A 133 12.83 10.99 19.39
N LEU A 134 11.87 11.92 19.25
CA LEU A 134 11.21 12.18 17.97
C LEU A 134 12.17 12.70 16.89
N LEU A 135 13.19 13.46 17.28
CA LEU A 135 14.24 13.90 16.35
C LEU A 135 15.06 12.73 15.83
N LYS A 136 15.37 11.75 16.68
CA LYS A 136 16.08 10.54 16.28
C LYS A 136 15.24 9.72 15.30
N GLU A 137 13.96 9.52 15.61
CA GLU A 137 13.02 8.83 14.71
C GLU A 137 12.88 9.56 13.36
N PHE A 138 12.76 10.89 13.38
CA PHE A 138 12.73 11.71 12.18
C PHE A 138 13.99 11.53 11.31
N MET A 139 15.17 11.48 11.93
CA MET A 139 16.43 11.23 11.22
C MET A 139 16.48 9.83 10.61
N ASP A 140 16.04 8.82 11.36
CA ASP A 140 16.01 7.43 10.90
C ASP A 140 15.06 7.27 9.69
N LEU A 141 13.84 7.80 9.75
CA LEU A 141 12.89 7.77 8.63
C LEU A 141 13.39 8.58 7.42
N THR A 142 14.07 9.70 7.64
CA THR A 142 14.65 10.50 6.55
C THR A 142 15.76 9.74 5.82
N ARG A 143 16.59 8.99 6.56
CA ARG A 143 17.60 8.11 5.96
C ARG A 143 16.94 7.00 5.15
N GLU A 144 15.93 6.34 5.71
CA GLU A 144 15.19 5.28 5.02
C GLU A 144 14.54 5.79 3.72
N LEU A 145 13.96 7.00 3.73
CA LEU A 145 13.40 7.62 2.54
C LEU A 145 14.48 7.85 1.46
N ALA A 146 15.67 8.29 1.86
CA ALA A 146 16.79 8.50 0.94
C ALA A 146 17.29 7.19 0.33
N GLU A 147 17.31 6.10 1.11
CA GLU A 147 17.69 4.76 0.65
C GLU A 147 16.64 4.17 -0.29
N THR A 148 15.37 4.26 0.07
CA THR A 148 14.24 3.82 -0.76
C THR A 148 14.17 4.60 -2.08
N GLY A 149 14.55 5.88 -2.08
CA GLY A 149 14.59 6.73 -3.27
C GLY A 149 15.69 6.37 -4.29
N LYS A 150 16.80 5.76 -3.86
CA LYS A 150 17.92 5.40 -4.75
C LYS A 150 17.56 4.18 -5.59
N LYS A 151 17.67 4.29 -6.92
CA LYS A 151 17.69 3.12 -7.81
C LYS A 151 18.88 2.25 -7.43
N LYS A 152 18.68 0.93 -7.26
CA LYS A 152 19.73 0.00 -7.67
C LYS A 152 19.81 0.15 -9.20
N GLU A 153 20.82 0.88 -9.66
CA GLU A 153 21.26 0.88 -11.06
C GLU A 153 21.66 -0.53 -11.48
#